data_AF-A0A0P7Y616-F1
#
_entry.id   AF-A0A0P7Y616-F1
#
_cell.length_a   1.000
_cell.length_b   1.000
_cell.length_c   1.000
_cell.angle_alpha   90.00
_cell.angle_beta   90.00
_cell.angle_gamma   90.00
#
_symmetry.space_group_name_H-M   'P 1'
#
loop_
_entity.id
_entity.type
_entity.pdbx_description
1 polymer ?
#
loop_
_entity_poly.entity_id
_entity_poly.type
_entity_poly.pdbx_seq_one_letter_code
_entity_poly.pdbx_strand_id
1 'polypeptide(L)' 'MTAFASLRTALEKRAAYLRTKRELQGLPRDLAIEDLGIYDPETQARQAVYG' A
#
# COMPACT_ATOMS: atom_id res chain seq x y z
N MET A 1 2.81 -11.10 23.20
CA MET A 1 3.62 -10.20 22.35
C MET A 1 4.04 -9.00 23.18
N THR A 2 5.28 -8.55 23.09
CA THR A 2 5.74 -7.35 23.80
C THR A 2 5.31 -6.09 23.05
N ALA A 3 5.13 -4.96 23.76
CA ALA A 3 4.78 -3.67 23.15
C ALA A 3 5.79 -3.21 22.09
N PHE A 4 7.06 -3.59 22.24
CA PHE A 4 8.09 -3.35 21.23
C PHE A 4 7.84 -4.12 19.93
N ALA A 5 7.42 -5.39 20.04
CA ALA A 5 7.14 -6.22 18.87
C ALA A 5 5.92 -5.69 18.09
N SER A 6 4.85 -5.27 18.78
CA SER A 6 3.68 -4.69 18.11
C SER A 6 4.00 -3.36 17.41
N LEU A 7 4.83 -2.53 18.03
CA LEU A 7 5.25 -1.24 17.46
C LEU A 7 6.12 -1.46 16.20
N ARG A 8 7.03 -2.43 16.25
CA ARG A 8 7.82 -2.84 15.08
C ARG A 8 6.93 -3.32 13.93
N THR A 9 5.99 -4.24 14.19
CA THR A 9 5.07 -4.72 13.16
C THR A 9 4.22 -3.58 12.57
N ALA A 10 3.77 -2.63 13.39
CA ALA A 10 3.02 -1.48 12.92
C ALA A 10 3.85 -0.57 12.00
N LEU A 11 5.13 -0.32 12.33
CA LEU A 11 6.05 0.44 11.51
C LEU A 11 6.36 -0.27 10.19
N GLU A 12 6.59 -1.58 10.23
CA GLU A 12 6.83 -2.40 9.03
C GLU A 12 5.62 -2.34 8.08
N LYS A 13 4.40 -2.52 8.60
CA LYS A 13 3.18 -2.35 7.80
C LYS A 13 3.04 -0.93 7.24
N ARG A 14 3.37 0.09 8.04
CA ARG A 14 3.30 1.48 7.58
C ARG A 14 4.29 1.76 6.45
N ALA A 15 5.51 1.23 6.54
CA ALA A 15 6.51 1.34 5.49
C ALA A 15 6.07 0.65 4.20
N ALA A 16 5.52 -0.57 4.31
CA ALA A 16 4.97 -1.30 3.18
C ALA A 16 3.84 -0.51 2.49
N TYR A 17 2.88 0.00 3.26
CA TYR A 17 1.78 0.83 2.74
C TYR A 17 2.28 2.05 1.96
N LEU A 18 3.25 2.79 2.51
CA LEU A 18 3.79 3.98 1.85
C LEU A 18 4.54 3.65 0.56
N ARG A 19 5.27 2.52 0.53
CA ARG A 19 5.94 2.05 -0.68
C ARG A 19 4.91 1.67 -1.75
N THR A 20 3.94 0.82 -1.42
CA THR A 20 2.90 0.38 -2.36
C THR A 20 2.10 1.55 -2.89
N LYS A 21 1.68 2.49 -2.02
CA LYS A 21 1.00 3.72 -2.45
C LYS A 21 1.81 4.50 -3.49
N ARG A 22 3.12 4.69 -3.25
CA ARG A 22 4.00 5.41 -4.19
C ARG A 22 4.13 4.69 -5.52
N GLU A 23 4.28 3.38 -5.49
CA GLU A 23 4.37 2.56 -6.71
C GLU A 23 3.09 2.69 -7.52
N LEU A 24 1.92 2.52 -6.89
CA LEU A 24 0.62 2.66 -7.55
C LEU A 24 0.39 4.08 -8.10
N GLN A 25 0.79 5.12 -7.37
CA GLN A 25 0.68 6.51 -7.83
C GLN A 25 1.67 6.87 -8.95
N GLY A 26 2.77 6.13 -9.06
CA GLY A 26 3.77 6.31 -10.11
C GLY A 26 3.46 5.57 -11.40
N LEU A 27 2.42 4.71 -11.43
CA LEU A 27 2.05 3.98 -12.62
C LEU A 27 1.49 4.93 -13.70
N PRO A 28 1.82 4.70 -14.99
CA PRO A 28 1.15 5.36 -16.09
C PRO A 28 -0.36 5.18 -15.98
N ARG A 29 -1.12 6.26 -16.17
CA ARG A 29 -2.58 6.26 -15.96
C ARG A 29 -3.28 5.21 -16.83
N ASP A 30 -2.83 5.04 -18.07
CA ASP A 30 -3.41 4.09 -19.01
C ASP A 30 -3.23 2.64 -18.50
N LEU A 31 -2.02 2.29 -18.06
CA LEU A 31 -1.73 0.98 -17.46
C LEU A 31 -2.49 0.77 -16.13
N ALA A 32 -2.57 1.81 -15.31
CA ALA A 32 -3.25 1.75 -14.03
C ALA A 32 -4.75 1.48 -14.23
N ILE A 33 -5.40 2.18 -15.16
CA ILE A 33 -6.86 2.10 -15.33
C ILE A 33 -7.27 0.94 -16.23
N GLU A 34 -6.65 0.79 -17.40
CA GLU A 34 -7.10 -0.17 -18.43
C GLU A 34 -6.70 -1.61 -18.10
N ASP A 35 -5.47 -1.82 -17.63
CA ASP A 35 -4.93 -3.17 -17.42
C ASP A 35 -5.04 -3.65 -15.97
N LEU A 36 -4.88 -2.74 -15.00
CA LEU A 36 -4.77 -3.11 -13.58
C LEU A 36 -6.00 -2.75 -12.75
N GLY A 37 -6.96 -1.99 -13.29
CA GLY A 37 -8.16 -1.56 -12.57
C GLY A 37 -7.85 -0.74 -11.31
N ILE A 38 -6.75 0.01 -11.32
CA ILE A 38 -6.28 0.88 -10.23
C ILE A 38 -6.93 2.26 -10.39
N TYR A 39 -8.05 2.46 -9.69
CA TYR A 39 -8.81 3.72 -9.69
C TYR A 39 -8.50 4.59 -8.47
N ASP A 40 -8.27 3.95 -7.33
CA ASP A 40 -7.91 4.61 -6.07
C ASP A 40 -6.67 3.93 -5.47
N PRO A 41 -5.48 4.46 -5.79
CA PRO A 41 -4.21 3.94 -5.28
C PRO A 41 -4.13 3.88 -3.75
N GLU A 42 -4.84 4.76 -3.03
CA GLU A 42 -4.79 4.78 -1.57
C GLU A 42 -5.60 3.65 -0.96
N THR A 43 -6.83 3.46 -1.43
CA THR A 43 -7.72 2.39 -0.95
C THR A 43 -7.14 1.02 -1.31
N GLN A 44 -6.59 0.87 -2.51
CA GLN A 44 -5.97 -0.39 -2.95
C GLN A 44 -4.66 -0.68 -2.22
N ALA A 45 -3.79 0.31 -2.00
CA ALA A 45 -2.59 0.11 -1.17
C ALA A 45 -2.98 -0.27 0.28
N ARG A 46 -4.05 0.32 0.80
CA ARG A 46 -4.53 0.01 2.15
C ARG A 46 -5.04 -1.42 2.23
N GLN A 47 -5.82 -1.85 1.25
CA GLN A 47 -6.34 -3.22 1.19
C GLN A 47 -5.22 -4.25 1.01
N ALA A 48 -4.20 -3.97 0.19
CA ALA A 48 -3.09 -4.89 -0.01
C ALA A 48 -2.20 -5.10 1.24
N VAL A 49 -2.14 -4.13 2.15
CA VAL A 49 -1.24 -4.16 3.31
C VAL A 49 -1.95 -4.43 4.64
N TYR A 50 -3.20 -3.97 4.76
CA TYR A 50 -4.00 -4.06 5.99
C TYR A 50 -5.27 -4.90 5.85
N GLY A 51 -5.75 -5.14 4.63
CA GLY A 51 -6.81 -6.11 4.35
C GLY A 51 -6.27 -7.52 4.43
#